data_AF-A0A261EXQ4-F1
#
_entry.id   AF-A0A261EXQ4-F1
#
_cell.length_a   1.000
_cell.length_b   1.000
_cell.length_c   1.000
_cell.angle_alpha   90.00
_cell.angle_beta   90.00
_cell.angle_gamma   90.00
#
_symmetry.space_group_name_H-M   'P 1'
#
loop_
_entity.id
_entity.type
_entity.pdbx_description
1 polymer ?
#
loop_
_entity_poly.entity_id
_entity_poly.type
_entity_poly.pdbx_seq_one_letter_code
_entity_poly.pdbx_strand_id
1 'polypeptide(L)'
;MTVLEFPGRRGSLANLGDVAGLIATRERPRGIWRRGVLRAALELLERFPDERVLVGDIRRTLLDGSRDWHEYSASGRALADEEDIARRYLTSRRFESWREGSHPHIDLVMMQARALHEACGLIEEAALFV
;
A
#
# COMPACT_ATOMS: atom_id res chain seq x y z
N MET A 1 10.22 -37.44 30.78
CA MET A 1 9.37 -36.80 29.76
C MET A 1 10.05 -35.50 29.36
N THR A 2 10.91 -35.56 28.35
CA THR A 2 11.71 -34.41 27.90
C THR A 2 10.85 -33.64 26.92
N VAL A 3 10.46 -32.42 27.29
CA VAL A 3 9.83 -31.48 26.36
C VAL A 3 10.91 -31.09 25.35
N LEU A 4 10.73 -31.50 24.10
CA LEU A 4 11.55 -31.05 22.99
C LEU A 4 11.23 -29.58 22.75
N GLU A 5 12.08 -28.69 23.24
CA GLU A 5 12.06 -27.29 22.82
C GLU A 5 12.50 -27.21 21.36
N PHE A 6 11.56 -26.90 20.48
CA PHE A 6 11.84 -26.48 19.12
C PHE A 6 12.45 -25.07 19.16
N PRO A 7 13.67 -24.83 18.64
CA PRO A 7 14.20 -23.49 18.52
C PRO A 7 13.60 -22.86 17.26
N GLY A 8 12.46 -22.20 17.41
CA GLY A 8 11.76 -21.53 16.32
C GLY A 8 10.88 -20.39 16.81
N ARG A 9 11.45 -19.18 16.77
CA ARG A 9 10.86 -17.84 16.97
C ARG A 9 10.11 -17.60 18.29
N ARG A 10 10.81 -16.99 19.25
CA ARG A 10 10.17 -16.16 20.27
C ARG A 10 9.36 -15.07 19.55
N GLY A 11 8.08 -14.96 19.88
CA GLY A 11 7.14 -14.04 19.28
C GLY A 11 7.52 -12.58 19.53
N SER A 12 8.19 -11.96 18.56
CA SER A 12 8.06 -10.53 18.37
C SER A 12 6.72 -10.31 17.68
N LEU A 13 5.89 -9.42 18.20
CA LEU A 13 4.80 -8.90 17.38
C LEU A 13 5.44 -8.33 16.11
N ALA A 14 4.83 -8.60 14.96
CA ALA A 14 5.20 -7.97 13.71
C ALA A 14 5.23 -6.45 13.94
N ASN A 15 6.40 -5.82 13.80
CA ASN A 15 6.47 -4.36 13.88
C ASN A 15 6.39 -3.74 12.48
N LEU A 16 5.93 -2.49 12.42
CA LEU A 16 5.74 -1.78 11.15
C LEU A 16 7.05 -1.62 10.37
N GLY A 17 8.17 -1.48 11.07
CA GLY A 17 9.49 -1.36 10.46
C GLY A 17 9.93 -2.63 9.73
N ASP A 18 9.67 -3.81 10.31
CA ASP A 18 10.00 -5.10 9.72
C ASP A 18 9.12 -5.38 8.51
N VAL A 19 7.82 -5.08 8.59
CA VAL A 19 6.90 -5.18 7.44
C VAL A 19 7.36 -4.26 6.30
N ALA A 20 7.61 -2.98 6.60
CA ALA A 20 8.07 -2.01 5.61
C ALA A 20 9.42 -2.42 5.00
N GLY A 21 10.35 -2.89 5.82
CA GLY A 21 11.66 -3.37 5.39
C GLY A 21 11.56 -4.62 4.50
N LEU A 22 10.65 -5.54 4.80
CA LEU A 22 10.42 -6.72 3.99
C LEU A 22 9.81 -6.36 2.63
N ILE A 23 8.82 -5.47 2.61
CA ILE A 23 8.24 -4.95 1.36
C ILE A 23 9.33 -4.29 0.51
N ALA A 24 10.13 -3.39 1.09
CA ALA A 24 11.16 -2.65 0.37
C ALA A 24 12.30 -3.54 -0.19
N THR A 25 12.60 -4.66 0.48
CA THR A 25 13.68 -5.58 0.06
C THR A 25 13.23 -6.64 -0.94
N ARG A 26 11.99 -7.14 -0.83
CA ARG A 26 11.44 -8.14 -1.75
C ARG A 26 11.01 -7.51 -3.07
N GLU A 27 10.47 -6.30 -3.04
CA GLU A 27 10.00 -5.63 -4.23
C GLU A 27 11.14 -5.01 -5.02
N ARG A 28 11.33 -5.48 -6.26
CA ARG A 28 12.15 -4.79 -7.27
C ARG A 28 11.22 -4.17 -8.31
N PRO A 29 10.61 -3.01 -8.03
CA PRO A 29 9.50 -2.52 -8.83
C PRO A 29 9.95 -2.17 -10.24
N ARG A 30 9.45 -2.91 -11.22
CA ARG A 30 9.62 -2.62 -12.65
C ARG A 30 8.43 -1.80 -13.14
N GLY A 31 8.70 -0.55 -13.54
CA GLY A 31 7.70 0.36 -14.10
C GLY A 31 7.04 1.28 -13.08
N ILE A 32 6.31 2.28 -13.59
CA ILE A 32 5.73 3.36 -12.77
C ILE A 32 4.62 2.86 -11.86
N TRP A 33 3.77 1.93 -12.33
CA TRP A 33 2.69 1.34 -11.54
C TRP A 33 3.22 0.67 -10.27
N ARG A 34 4.15 -0.29 -10.41
CA ARG A 34 4.72 -1.02 -9.28
C ARG A 34 5.45 -0.10 -8.30
N ARG A 35 6.14 0.93 -8.79
CA ARG A 35 6.74 1.96 -7.92
C ARG A 35 5.68 2.75 -7.15
N GLY A 36 4.58 3.12 -7.79
CA GLY A 36 3.46 3.80 -7.16
C GLY A 36 2.77 2.95 -6.10
N VAL A 37 2.56 1.65 -6.37
CA VAL A 37 1.98 0.68 -5.42
C VAL A 37 2.90 0.51 -4.20
N LEU A 38 4.20 0.30 -4.43
CA LEU A 38 5.19 0.18 -3.35
C LEU A 38 5.18 1.43 -2.46
N ARG A 39 5.21 2.62 -3.08
CA ARG A 39 5.15 3.88 -2.33
C ARG A 39 3.86 4.02 -1.54
N ALA A 40 2.72 3.66 -2.12
CA ALA A 40 1.44 3.68 -1.43
C ALA A 40 1.41 2.72 -0.22
N ALA A 41 2.07 1.56 -0.30
CA ALA A 41 2.15 0.63 0.83
C ALA A 41 2.95 1.22 1.99
N LEU A 42 4.10 1.82 1.70
CA LEU A 42 4.94 2.48 2.71
C LEU A 42 4.22 3.69 3.33
N GLU A 43 3.63 4.55 2.49
CA GLU A 43 2.84 5.71 2.95
C GLU A 43 1.62 5.26 3.80
N LEU A 44 0.98 4.13 3.49
CA LEU A 44 -0.10 3.58 4.32
C LEU A 44 0.42 3.18 5.71
N LEU A 45 1.53 2.46 5.80
CA LEU A 45 2.12 2.03 7.08
C LEU A 45 2.56 3.23 7.94
N GLU A 46 3.15 4.27 7.32
CA GLU A 46 3.59 5.48 8.00
C GLU A 46 2.45 6.26 8.69
N ARG A 47 1.20 6.07 8.24
CA ARG A 47 0.03 6.75 8.83
C ARG A 47 -0.42 6.14 10.16
N PHE A 48 -0.01 4.91 10.45
CA PHE A 48 -0.43 4.23 11.67
C PHE A 48 0.71 4.27 12.69
N PRO A 49 0.47 4.81 13.91
CA PRO A 49 1.50 4.94 14.92
C PRO A 49 1.77 3.64 15.69
N ASP A 50 0.95 2.61 15.49
CA ASP A 50 0.91 1.40 16.32
C ASP A 50 0.82 0.15 15.45
N GLU A 51 1.58 -0.87 15.82
CA GLU A 51 1.65 -2.22 15.26
C GLU A 51 0.31 -2.96 15.32
N ARG A 52 -0.65 -2.51 16.12
CA ARG A 52 -2.03 -3.02 16.14
C ARG A 52 -2.68 -3.07 14.76
N VAL A 53 -2.26 -2.23 13.82
CA VAL A 53 -2.73 -2.28 12.42
C VAL A 53 -2.40 -3.59 11.71
N LEU A 54 -1.38 -4.32 12.20
CA LEU A 54 -0.93 -5.60 11.66
C LEU A 54 -1.64 -6.80 12.29
N VAL A 55 -2.56 -6.58 13.25
CA VAL A 55 -3.25 -7.64 13.97
C VAL A 55 -4.72 -7.74 13.54
N GLY A 56 -5.17 -8.95 13.24
CA GLY A 56 -6.56 -9.22 12.85
C GLY A 56 -6.82 -8.83 11.40
N ASP A 57 -7.87 -8.05 11.16
CA ASP A 57 -8.25 -7.59 9.81
C ASP A 57 -7.45 -6.32 9.45
N ILE A 58 -6.25 -6.55 8.88
CA ILE A 58 -5.33 -5.50 8.46
C ILE A 58 -6.02 -4.55 7.47
N ARG A 59 -6.69 -5.09 6.43
CA ARG A 59 -7.38 -4.28 5.42
C ARG A 59 -8.42 -3.36 6.04
N ARG A 60 -9.28 -3.88 6.91
CA ARG A 60 -10.31 -3.06 7.57
C ARG A 60 -9.68 -1.97 8.43
N THR A 61 -8.56 -2.25 9.07
CA THR A 61 -7.85 -1.26 9.90
C THR A 61 -7.20 -0.18 9.03
N LEU A 62 -6.55 -0.56 7.91
CA LEU A 62 -5.96 0.37 6.96
C LEU A 62 -7.00 1.27 6.27
N LEU A 63 -8.22 0.77 6.05
CA LEU A 63 -9.33 1.57 5.51
C LEU A 63 -9.82 2.67 6.46
N ASP A 64 -9.46 2.62 7.74
CA ASP A 64 -9.73 3.66 8.75
C ASP A 64 -11.18 4.22 8.67
N GLY A 65 -12.14 3.29 8.63
CA GLY A 65 -13.57 3.60 8.58
C GLY A 65 -14.18 3.84 7.19
N SER A 66 -13.38 3.91 6.12
CA SER A 66 -13.90 3.88 4.74
C SER A 66 -14.49 2.51 4.39
N ARG A 67 -15.55 2.48 3.57
CA ARG A 67 -16.17 1.22 3.14
C ARG A 67 -15.29 0.43 2.17
N ASP A 68 -14.54 1.15 1.33
CA ASP A 68 -13.62 0.59 0.36
C ASP A 68 -12.51 1.59 0.00
N TRP A 69 -11.58 1.15 -0.86
CA TRP A 69 -10.44 1.97 -1.30
C TRP A 69 -10.84 3.14 -2.20
N HIS A 70 -11.99 3.07 -2.86
CA HIS A 70 -12.49 4.16 -3.68
C HIS A 70 -12.99 5.30 -2.80
N GLU A 71 -13.79 5.00 -1.78
CA GLU A 71 -14.18 5.97 -0.76
C GLU A 71 -12.96 6.53 -0.01
N TYR A 72 -11.99 5.66 0.33
CA TYR A 72 -10.75 6.08 0.96
C TYR A 72 -10.00 7.10 0.09
N SER A 73 -9.80 6.80 -1.20
CA SER A 73 -9.13 7.70 -2.15
C SER A 73 -9.93 9.00 -2.35
N ALA A 74 -11.24 8.92 -2.59
CA ALA A 74 -12.11 10.07 -2.82
C ALA A 74 -12.17 11.03 -1.62
N SER A 75 -12.00 10.50 -0.39
CA SER A 75 -11.98 11.31 0.83
C SER A 75 -10.68 12.08 1.08
N GLY A 76 -9.69 11.97 0.17
CA GLY A 76 -8.39 12.64 0.31
C GLY A 76 -7.48 12.01 1.38
N ARG A 77 -7.81 10.80 1.85
CA ARG A 77 -6.97 10.06 2.80
C ARG A 77 -5.70 9.48 2.17
N ALA A 78 -5.54 9.55 0.85
CA ALA A 78 -4.29 9.27 0.15
C ALA A 78 -3.74 10.55 -0.50
N LEU A 79 -3.59 10.57 -1.82
CA LEU A 79 -3.39 11.83 -2.53
C LEU A 79 -4.73 12.49 -2.78
N ALA A 80 -4.82 13.78 -2.49
CA ALA A 80 -6.02 14.57 -2.74
C ALA A 80 -6.03 15.21 -4.13
N ASP A 81 -4.84 15.43 -4.73
CA ASP A 81 -4.69 16.12 -6.00
C ASP A 81 -4.59 15.14 -7.18
N GLU A 82 -5.43 15.33 -8.21
CA GLU A 82 -5.45 14.49 -9.40
C GLU A 82 -4.12 14.53 -10.17
N GLU A 83 -3.44 15.68 -10.24
CA GLU A 83 -2.14 15.80 -10.92
C GLU A 83 -1.08 14.96 -10.21
N ASP A 84 -1.11 14.90 -8.87
CA ASP A 84 -0.24 14.03 -8.08
C ASP A 84 -0.56 12.55 -8.24
N ILE A 85 -1.84 12.18 -8.33
CA ILE A 85 -2.26 10.81 -8.66
C ILE A 85 -1.74 10.42 -10.05
N ALA A 86 -1.96 11.29 -11.03
CA ALA A 86 -1.52 11.08 -12.40
C ALA A 86 0.00 10.94 -12.50
N ARG A 87 0.76 11.85 -11.86
CA ARG A 87 2.23 11.77 -11.77
C ARG A 87 2.71 10.46 -11.15
N ARG A 88 1.97 9.91 -10.19
CA ARG A 88 2.35 8.68 -9.50
C ARG A 88 2.20 7.44 -10.36
N TYR A 89 1.12 7.35 -11.13
CA TYR A 89 0.70 6.10 -11.74
C TYR A 89 0.76 6.09 -13.28
N LEU A 90 0.81 7.25 -13.94
CA LEU A 90 0.93 7.34 -15.38
C LEU A 90 2.40 7.44 -15.81
N THR A 91 2.73 6.83 -16.94
CA THR A 91 4.03 7.08 -17.60
C THR A 91 4.12 8.54 -18.05
N SER A 92 5.32 9.09 -18.20
CA SER A 92 5.51 10.50 -18.60
C SER A 92 4.67 10.89 -19.82
N ARG A 93 4.68 10.05 -20.86
CA ARG A 93 3.86 10.25 -22.07
C ARG A 93 2.35 10.25 -21.80
N ARG A 94 1.87 9.36 -20.93
CA ARG A 94 0.43 9.33 -20.56
C ARG A 94 0.05 10.51 -19.69
N PHE A 95 0.93 10.93 -18.79
CA PHE A 95 0.75 12.13 -17.98
C PHE A 95 0.66 13.39 -18.83
N GLU A 96 1.57 13.57 -19.80
CA GLU A 96 1.53 14.68 -20.76
C GLU A 96 0.22 14.68 -21.56
N SER A 97 -0.15 13.53 -22.13
CA SER A 97 -1.41 13.39 -22.87
C SER A 97 -2.65 13.66 -22.02
N TRP A 98 -2.66 13.21 -20.75
CA TRP A 98 -3.75 13.50 -19.81
C TRP A 98 -3.82 15.00 -19.49
N ARG A 99 -2.66 15.64 -19.24
CA ARG A 99 -2.55 17.07 -18.93
C ARG A 99 -3.01 17.96 -20.08
N GLU A 100 -2.74 17.55 -21.31
CA GLU A 100 -3.16 18.25 -22.53
C GLU A 100 -4.63 17.99 -22.90
N GLY A 101 -5.32 17.08 -22.20
CA GLY A 101 -6.69 16.68 -22.53
C GLY A 101 -6.79 15.82 -23.81
N SER A 102 -5.68 15.29 -24.31
CA SER A 102 -5.63 14.44 -25.52
C SER A 102 -5.82 12.95 -25.21
N HIS A 103 -5.92 12.59 -23.93
CA HIS A 103 -6.16 11.22 -23.48
C HIS A 103 -7.64 10.92 -23.28
N PRO A 104 -8.11 9.67 -23.51
CA PRO A 104 -9.41 9.23 -23.01
C PRO A 104 -9.55 9.54 -21.51
N HIS A 105 -10.77 9.84 -21.06
CA HIS A 105 -11.03 10.11 -19.65
C HIS A 105 -10.48 8.98 -18.77
N ILE A 106 -9.64 9.34 -17.80
CA ILE A 106 -9.08 8.44 -16.79
C ILE A 106 -9.70 8.82 -15.46
N ASP A 107 -10.35 7.86 -14.82
CA ASP A 107 -10.73 7.97 -13.42
C ASP A 107 -9.50 7.73 -12.53
N LEU A 108 -8.87 8.84 -12.12
CA LEU A 108 -7.65 8.82 -11.32
C LEU A 108 -7.92 8.34 -9.88
N VAL A 109 -9.08 8.64 -9.32
CA VAL A 109 -9.49 8.17 -7.99
C VAL A 109 -9.60 6.65 -7.99
N MET A 110 -10.27 6.07 -8.99
CA MET A 110 -10.32 4.61 -9.16
C MET A 110 -8.93 4.00 -9.40
N MET A 111 -8.07 4.68 -10.15
CA MET A 111 -6.68 4.24 -10.37
C MET A 111 -5.90 4.18 -9.05
N GLN A 112 -6.00 5.20 -8.21
CA GLN A 112 -5.39 5.22 -6.89
C GLN A 112 -6.00 4.14 -5.98
N ALA A 113 -7.33 3.97 -5.98
CA ALA A 113 -8.01 2.95 -5.21
C ALA A 113 -7.49 1.53 -5.53
N ARG A 114 -7.26 1.24 -6.82
CA ARG A 114 -6.64 -0.03 -7.24
C ARG A 114 -5.21 -0.18 -6.72
N ALA A 115 -4.42 0.90 -6.78
CA ALA A 115 -3.06 0.86 -6.27
C ALA A 115 -3.02 0.65 -4.74
N LEU A 116 -3.94 1.28 -4.00
CA LEU A 116 -4.09 1.09 -2.55
C LEU A 116 -4.54 -0.34 -2.20
N HIS A 117 -5.42 -0.93 -3.00
CA HIS A 117 -5.81 -2.33 -2.83
C HIS A 117 -4.62 -3.28 -3.01
N GLU A 118 -3.80 -3.09 -4.06
CA GLU A 118 -2.58 -3.87 -4.27
C GLU A 118 -1.55 -3.61 -3.16
N ALA A 119 -1.41 -2.36 -2.71
CA ALA A 119 -0.52 -1.98 -1.62
C ALA A 119 -0.89 -2.68 -0.31
N CYS A 120 -2.18 -2.74 0.02
CA CYS A 120 -2.68 -3.51 1.14
C CYS A 120 -2.31 -5.00 1.03
N GLY A 121 -2.38 -5.58 -0.17
CA GLY A 121 -1.96 -6.97 -0.38
C GLY A 121 -0.47 -7.20 -0.07
N LEU A 122 0.40 -6.26 -0.45
CA LEU A 122 1.83 -6.31 -0.09
C LEU A 122 2.04 -6.28 1.43
N ILE A 123 1.26 -5.46 2.14
CA ILE A 123 1.30 -5.36 3.60
C ILE A 123 0.83 -6.66 4.25
N GLU A 124 -0.32 -7.18 3.82
CA GLU A 124 -0.88 -8.44 4.32
C GLU A 124 0.09 -9.60 4.10
N GLU A 125 0.68 -9.71 2.90
CA GLU A 125 1.66 -10.74 2.60
C GLU A 125 2.91 -10.60 3.48
N ALA A 126 3.48 -9.40 3.58
CA ALA A 126 4.68 -9.18 4.37
C ALA A 126 4.45 -9.47 5.87
N ALA A 127 3.28 -9.11 6.41
CA ALA A 127 2.89 -9.38 7.79
C ALA A 127 2.86 -10.88 8.14
N LEU A 128 2.70 -11.79 7.16
CA LEU A 128 2.75 -13.24 7.38
C LEU A 128 4.17 -13.77 7.64
N PHE A 129 5.21 -13.02 7.29
CA PHE A 129 6.59 -13.50 7.33
C PHE A 129 7.41 -12.93 8.49
N VAL A 130 6.93 -11.86 9.11
CA VAL A 130 7.57 -11.17 10.25
C VAL A 130 7.10 -11.74 11.59
#